data_AF-A0A524LWP1-F1
#
_entry.id   AF-A0A524LWP1-F1
#
_cell.length_a   1.000
_cell.length_b   1.000
_cell.length_c   1.000
_cell.angle_alpha   90.00
_cell.angle_beta   90.00
_cell.angle_gamma   90.00
#
_symmetry.space_group_name_H-M   'P 1'
#
loop_
_entity.id
_entity.type
_entity.pdbx_description
1 polymer ?
#
loop_
_entity_poly.entity_id
_entity_poly.type
_entity_poly.pdbx_seq_one_letter_code
_entity_poly.pdbx_strand_id
1 'polypeptide(L)'
;PENWAEFSLEGEDDIVSANILTSRYGSPAKKAETGKVYLGFLQAFPEDAFVVNIGVPLRVEAEELKALGSGKPKQLASRFGLVPHLPVEVEVFEGNKKAKARFTKKQLDIWWGWKKATTDRVVINGATRSEIKSAIKRTGHGRDIYEIERLGLLEHAVVCREKTDGPGIVAAIGPRLKSEIGVVIGDSS
;
A
#
# COMPACT_ATOMS: atom_id res chain seq x y z
N PRO A 1 14.86 -12.09 -6.31
CA PRO A 1 13.59 -11.52 -6.81
C PRO A 1 13.66 -9.99 -6.76
N GLU A 2 13.32 -9.29 -7.85
CA GLU A 2 13.36 -7.83 -7.85
C GLU A 2 12.42 -7.24 -6.78
N ASN A 3 12.83 -6.13 -6.16
CA ASN A 3 12.10 -5.40 -5.11
C ASN A 3 11.90 -6.13 -3.77
N TRP A 4 12.80 -7.07 -3.43
CA TRP A 4 12.84 -7.68 -2.09
C TRP A 4 14.17 -7.36 -1.41
N ALA A 5 14.11 -6.99 -0.14
CA ALA A 5 15.30 -6.84 0.70
C ALA A 5 15.70 -8.20 1.28
N GLU A 6 17.00 -8.46 1.31
CA GLU A 6 17.60 -9.63 1.95
C GLU A 6 18.22 -9.21 3.28
N PHE A 7 17.98 -10.00 4.33
CA PHE A 7 18.49 -9.75 5.67
C PHE A 7 19.20 -11.02 6.17
N SER A 8 20.39 -10.84 6.75
CA SER A 8 21.06 -11.87 7.55
C SER A 8 20.90 -11.53 9.03
N LEU A 9 20.49 -12.52 9.83
CA LEU A 9 20.34 -12.40 11.28
C LEU A 9 21.32 -13.37 11.94
N GLU A 10 22.04 -12.91 12.94
CA GLU A 10 22.97 -13.70 13.75
C GLU A 10 22.70 -13.41 15.22
N GLY A 11 22.62 -14.46 16.06
CA GLY A 11 22.44 -14.33 17.49
C GLY A 11 21.45 -15.34 18.07
N GLU A 12 21.25 -15.27 19.39
CA GLU A 12 20.45 -16.23 20.16
C GLU A 12 18.94 -16.18 19.82
N ASP A 13 18.47 -15.03 19.32
CA ASP A 13 17.06 -14.75 18.97
C ASP A 13 16.82 -14.65 17.46
N ASP A 14 17.68 -15.23 16.63
CA ASP A 14 17.61 -15.14 15.17
C ASP A 14 16.27 -15.64 14.59
N ILE A 15 15.78 -16.80 15.06
CA ILE A 15 14.51 -17.41 14.63
C ILE A 15 13.32 -16.53 15.01
N VAL A 16 13.31 -15.99 16.23
CA VAL A 16 12.21 -15.13 16.71
C VAL A 16 12.18 -13.83 15.90
N SER A 17 13.35 -13.23 15.68
CA SER A 17 13.50 -12.01 14.89
C SER A 17 13.08 -12.22 13.44
N ALA A 18 13.47 -13.34 12.83
CA ALA A 18 13.06 -13.71 11.47
C ALA A 18 11.53 -13.86 11.37
N ASN A 19 10.91 -14.56 12.32
CA ASN A 19 9.46 -14.75 12.34
C ASN A 19 8.70 -13.41 12.47
N ILE A 20 9.20 -12.47 13.27
CA ILE A 20 8.62 -11.14 13.40
C ILE A 20 8.70 -10.38 12.07
N LEU A 21 9.85 -10.42 11.39
CA LEU A 21 10.02 -9.77 10.09
C LEU A 21 9.12 -10.38 9.02
N THR A 22 9.08 -11.71 8.92
CA THR A 22 8.21 -12.42 7.99
C THR A 22 6.74 -12.15 8.27
N SER A 23 6.31 -12.15 9.53
CA SER A 23 4.92 -11.84 9.88
C SER A 23 4.54 -10.40 9.54
N ARG A 24 5.48 -9.46 9.62
CA ARG A 24 5.21 -8.03 9.41
C ARG A 24 5.31 -7.59 7.96
N TYR A 25 6.25 -8.14 7.20
CA TYR A 25 6.58 -7.69 5.85
C TYR A 25 6.38 -8.76 4.77
N GLY A 26 6.05 -9.98 5.18
CA GLY A 26 5.94 -11.12 4.28
C GLY A 26 7.30 -11.72 3.92
N SER A 27 7.27 -12.69 3.03
CA SER A 27 8.45 -13.29 2.42
C SER A 27 8.12 -13.69 0.98
N PRO A 28 9.10 -13.62 0.06
CA PRO A 28 8.83 -13.90 -1.35
C PRO A 28 8.46 -15.37 -1.53
N ALA A 29 7.25 -15.61 -2.00
CA ALA A 29 6.76 -16.90 -2.44
C ALA A 29 7.51 -17.36 -3.70
N LYS A 30 7.87 -18.64 -3.74
CA LYS A 30 8.47 -19.28 -4.93
C LYS A 30 7.42 -19.66 -5.98
N LYS A 31 6.17 -19.83 -5.57
CA LYS A 31 5.01 -20.17 -6.41
C LYS A 31 3.73 -19.66 -5.77
N ALA A 32 2.72 -19.38 -6.58
CA ALA A 32 1.38 -19.04 -6.11
C ALA A 32 0.58 -20.33 -5.84
N GLU A 33 0.15 -20.55 -4.60
CA GLU A 33 -0.63 -21.73 -4.23
C GLU A 33 -2.10 -21.38 -4.01
N THR A 34 -3.00 -22.08 -4.70
CA THR A 34 -4.45 -21.90 -4.55
C THR A 34 -4.89 -22.09 -3.09
N GLY A 35 -5.75 -21.20 -2.61
CA GLY A 35 -6.30 -21.16 -1.26
C GLY A 35 -5.39 -20.52 -0.22
N LYS A 36 -4.18 -20.07 -0.59
CA LYS A 36 -3.26 -19.40 0.34
C LYS A 36 -3.35 -17.89 0.25
N VAL A 37 -3.14 -17.26 1.41
CA VAL A 37 -3.01 -15.81 1.56
C VAL A 37 -1.54 -15.42 1.61
N TYR A 38 -1.19 -14.35 0.91
CA TYR A 38 0.15 -13.79 0.86
C TYR A 38 0.13 -12.30 1.12
N LEU A 39 1.20 -11.82 1.75
CA LEU A 39 1.58 -10.41 1.70
C LEU A 39 2.41 -10.19 0.44
N GLY A 40 2.08 -9.16 -0.31
CA GLY A 40 2.79 -8.74 -1.51
C GLY A 40 2.75 -7.24 -1.71
N PHE A 41 3.19 -6.79 -2.86
CA PHE A 41 3.29 -5.38 -3.19
C PHE A 41 2.58 -5.06 -4.50
N LEU A 42 1.81 -3.98 -4.55
CA LEU A 42 1.28 -3.46 -5.83
C LEU A 42 2.44 -3.13 -6.77
N GLN A 43 2.39 -3.58 -8.02
CA GLN A 43 3.42 -3.29 -9.03
C GLN A 43 2.92 -2.37 -10.13
N ALA A 44 1.72 -2.63 -10.63
CA ALA A 44 1.19 -1.92 -11.78
C ALA A 44 -0.33 -1.98 -11.82
N PHE A 45 -0.91 -1.02 -12.55
CA PHE A 45 -2.34 -0.89 -12.77
C PHE A 45 -2.64 -0.89 -14.28
N PRO A 46 -2.49 -2.05 -14.97
CA PRO A 46 -2.92 -2.19 -16.37
C PRO A 46 -4.43 -1.95 -16.54
N GLU A 47 -4.90 -1.89 -17.78
CA GLU A 47 -6.30 -1.54 -18.07
C GLU A 47 -7.33 -2.54 -17.53
N ASP A 48 -6.92 -3.77 -17.26
CA ASP A 48 -7.81 -4.91 -16.95
C ASP A 48 -7.52 -5.60 -15.61
N ALA A 49 -6.51 -5.15 -14.84
CA ALA A 49 -6.13 -5.78 -13.59
C ALA A 49 -5.30 -4.85 -12.68
N PHE A 50 -5.12 -5.25 -11.42
CA PHE A 50 -3.94 -4.88 -10.64
C PHE A 50 -2.91 -6.01 -10.70
N VAL A 51 -1.63 -5.65 -10.80
CA VAL A 51 -0.51 -6.60 -10.69
C VAL A 51 0.07 -6.51 -9.29
N VAL A 52 0.16 -7.65 -8.61
CA VAL A 52 0.72 -7.76 -7.26
C VAL A 52 1.92 -8.71 -7.29
N ASN A 53 3.03 -8.33 -6.67
CA ASN A 53 4.21 -9.19 -6.53
C ASN A 53 4.25 -9.81 -5.13
N ILE A 54 4.14 -11.13 -5.07
CA ILE A 54 4.35 -11.91 -3.84
C ILE A 54 5.70 -12.62 -3.84
N GLY A 55 6.62 -12.28 -4.75
CA GLY A 55 7.79 -13.07 -5.13
C GLY A 55 7.64 -13.66 -6.54
N VAL A 56 6.38 -13.88 -6.95
CA VAL A 56 5.92 -14.11 -8.32
C VAL A 56 4.77 -13.15 -8.62
N PRO A 57 4.55 -12.75 -9.89
CA PRO A 57 3.46 -11.85 -10.25
C PRO A 57 2.09 -12.54 -10.16
N LEU A 58 1.13 -11.85 -9.57
CA LEU A 58 -0.29 -12.19 -9.49
C LEU A 58 -1.11 -11.13 -10.22
N ARG A 59 -2.25 -11.54 -10.79
CA ARG A 59 -3.25 -10.63 -11.36
C ARG A 59 -4.51 -10.63 -10.51
N VAL A 60 -4.92 -9.44 -10.07
CA VAL A 60 -6.26 -9.17 -9.54
C VAL A 60 -7.07 -8.57 -10.67
N GLU A 61 -7.81 -9.42 -11.38
CA GLU A 61 -8.52 -9.03 -12.60
C GLU A 61 -9.71 -8.11 -12.30
N ALA A 62 -10.18 -7.39 -13.33
CA ALA A 62 -11.25 -6.41 -13.22
C ALA A 62 -12.52 -6.93 -12.51
N GLU A 63 -12.84 -8.23 -12.65
CA GLU A 63 -13.98 -8.84 -11.97
C GLU A 63 -13.83 -8.79 -10.44
N GLU A 64 -12.65 -9.14 -9.92
CA GLU A 64 -12.36 -9.10 -8.49
C GLU A 64 -12.24 -7.65 -7.97
N LEU A 65 -11.81 -6.72 -8.83
CA LEU A 65 -11.72 -5.30 -8.50
C LEU A 65 -13.09 -4.63 -8.33
N LYS A 66 -14.20 -5.26 -8.75
CA LYS A 66 -15.56 -4.76 -8.47
C LYS A 66 -15.84 -4.63 -6.97
N ALA A 67 -15.11 -5.34 -6.11
CA ALA A 67 -15.18 -5.17 -4.67
C ALA A 67 -14.75 -3.77 -4.18
N LEU A 68 -14.03 -3.01 -5.02
CA LEU A 68 -13.69 -1.61 -4.79
C LEU A 68 -14.74 -0.65 -5.39
N GLY A 69 -15.73 -1.15 -6.12
CA GLY A 69 -16.76 -0.39 -6.82
C GLY A 69 -16.51 -0.30 -8.33
N SER A 70 -17.28 0.54 -9.01
CA SER A 70 -17.21 0.70 -10.47
C SER A 70 -16.00 1.52 -10.91
N GLY A 71 -15.43 1.18 -12.07
CA GLY A 71 -14.39 1.95 -12.73
C GLY A 71 -13.30 1.08 -13.36
N LYS A 72 -12.47 1.68 -14.20
CA LYS A 72 -11.24 1.03 -14.70
C LYS A 72 -10.22 0.93 -13.57
N PRO A 73 -9.30 -0.06 -13.59
CA PRO A 73 -8.28 -0.25 -12.55
C PRO A 73 -7.54 1.04 -12.17
N LYS A 74 -7.03 1.82 -13.12
CA LYS A 74 -6.35 3.09 -12.81
C LYS A 74 -7.23 4.09 -12.04
N GLN A 75 -8.53 4.15 -12.36
CA GLN A 75 -9.47 5.01 -11.63
C GLN A 75 -9.72 4.51 -10.21
N LEU A 76 -9.78 3.18 -10.03
CA LEU A 76 -9.87 2.56 -8.71
C LEU A 76 -8.62 2.85 -7.89
N ALA A 77 -7.43 2.72 -8.48
CA ALA A 77 -6.17 3.03 -7.81
C ALA A 77 -6.14 4.49 -7.34
N SER A 78 -6.47 5.44 -8.23
CA SER A 78 -6.57 6.87 -7.86
C SER A 78 -7.59 7.13 -6.76
N ARG A 79 -8.78 6.53 -6.83
CA ARG A 79 -9.86 6.74 -5.85
C ARG A 79 -9.49 6.26 -4.44
N PHE A 80 -8.68 5.21 -4.35
CA PHE A 80 -8.20 4.65 -3.09
C PHE A 80 -6.76 5.06 -2.76
N GLY A 81 -6.21 6.08 -3.45
CA GLY A 81 -4.86 6.59 -3.18
C GLY A 81 -3.76 5.53 -3.32
N LEU A 82 -3.99 4.50 -4.14
CA LEU A 82 -3.07 3.37 -4.31
C LEU A 82 -1.96 3.74 -5.28
N VAL A 83 -0.72 3.56 -4.83
CA VAL A 83 0.50 3.74 -5.62
C VAL A 83 1.26 2.42 -5.70
N PRO A 84 2.21 2.27 -6.64
CA PRO A 84 3.10 1.12 -6.68
C PRO A 84 3.86 0.93 -5.36
N HIS A 85 4.35 -0.28 -5.14
CA HIS A 85 5.10 -0.73 -3.98
C HIS A 85 4.34 -0.75 -2.64
N LEU A 86 3.06 -0.38 -2.61
CA LEU A 86 2.28 -0.52 -1.38
C LEU A 86 2.08 -1.98 -0.98
N PRO A 87 2.30 -2.34 0.30
CA PRO A 87 2.03 -3.68 0.79
C PRO A 87 0.53 -3.95 0.81
N VAL A 88 0.16 -5.15 0.36
CA VAL A 88 -1.22 -5.62 0.26
C VAL A 88 -1.32 -7.09 0.64
N GLU A 89 -2.48 -7.47 1.17
CA GLU A 89 -2.82 -8.86 1.46
C GLU A 89 -3.76 -9.41 0.37
N VAL A 90 -3.36 -10.53 -0.24
CA VAL A 90 -4.09 -11.17 -1.34
C VAL A 90 -4.27 -12.67 -1.10
N GLU A 91 -5.41 -13.19 -1.54
CA GLU A 91 -5.70 -14.63 -1.58
C GLU A 91 -5.60 -15.13 -3.02
N VAL A 92 -4.79 -16.17 -3.24
CA VAL A 92 -4.68 -16.83 -4.55
C VAL A 92 -5.81 -17.84 -4.69
N PHE A 93 -6.66 -17.69 -5.70
CA PHE A 93 -7.71 -18.67 -6.00
C PHE A 93 -7.41 -19.52 -7.25
N GLU A 94 -6.41 -19.14 -8.03
CA GLU A 94 -5.93 -19.92 -9.17
C GLU A 94 -4.40 -19.82 -9.29
N GLY A 95 -3.65 -20.83 -8.85
CA GLY A 95 -2.17 -20.80 -8.75
C GLY A 95 -1.39 -21.25 -9.98
N ASN A 96 -1.92 -21.12 -11.20
CA ASN A 96 -1.26 -21.60 -12.43
C ASN A 96 -0.34 -20.54 -13.09
N LYS A 97 0.10 -20.75 -14.34
CA LYS A 97 1.00 -19.84 -15.09
C LYS A 97 0.52 -18.38 -15.16
N LYS A 98 -0.79 -18.14 -15.03
CA LYS A 98 -1.39 -16.80 -14.94
C LYS A 98 -2.12 -16.69 -13.60
N ALA A 99 -1.35 -16.76 -12.53
CA ALA A 99 -1.92 -16.87 -11.20
C ALA A 99 -2.88 -15.70 -10.89
N LYS A 100 -4.10 -16.05 -10.49
CA LYS A 100 -5.16 -15.10 -10.18
C LYS A 100 -5.38 -15.02 -8.69
N ALA A 101 -5.64 -13.81 -8.25
CA ALA A 101 -5.84 -13.51 -6.85
C ALA A 101 -6.93 -12.45 -6.66
N ARG A 102 -7.38 -12.34 -5.42
CA ARG A 102 -8.27 -11.29 -4.95
C ARG A 102 -7.68 -10.64 -3.71
N PHE A 103 -8.04 -9.39 -3.45
CA PHE A 103 -7.72 -8.78 -2.16
C PHE A 103 -8.51 -9.48 -1.06
N THR A 104 -7.87 -9.70 0.09
CA THR A 104 -8.57 -10.28 1.23
C THR A 104 -9.63 -9.30 1.74
N LYS A 105 -10.64 -9.83 2.44
CA LYS A 105 -11.65 -8.98 3.10
C LYS A 105 -11.01 -7.93 4.01
N LYS A 106 -10.00 -8.34 4.79
CA LYS A 106 -9.22 -7.45 5.66
C LYS A 106 -8.58 -6.30 4.88
N GLN A 107 -7.99 -6.57 3.71
CA GLN A 107 -7.41 -5.54 2.85
C GLN A 107 -8.47 -4.57 2.32
N LEU A 108 -9.61 -5.08 1.88
CA LEU A 108 -10.74 -4.26 1.41
C LEU A 108 -11.31 -3.39 2.53
N ASP A 109 -11.45 -3.95 3.74
CA ASP A 109 -11.97 -3.22 4.91
C ASP A 109 -11.06 -2.04 5.28
N ILE A 110 -9.73 -2.19 5.17
CA ILE A 110 -8.77 -1.08 5.38
C ILE A 110 -9.04 0.05 4.39
N TRP A 111 -9.09 -0.26 3.09
CA TRP A 111 -9.25 0.76 2.06
C TRP A 111 -10.62 1.44 2.09
N TRP A 112 -11.69 0.67 2.31
CA TRP A 112 -13.02 1.24 2.50
C TRP A 112 -13.14 2.03 3.81
N GLY A 113 -12.43 1.60 4.87
CA GLY A 113 -12.33 2.35 6.11
C GLY A 113 -11.70 3.73 5.90
N TRP A 114 -10.63 3.81 5.11
CA TRP A 114 -10.02 5.09 4.73
C TRP A 114 -10.98 5.97 3.93
N LYS A 115 -11.69 5.41 2.94
CA LYS A 115 -12.63 6.18 2.10
C LYS A 115 -13.80 6.75 2.91
N LYS A 116 -14.28 6.02 3.91
CA LYS A 116 -15.42 6.39 4.77
C LYS A 116 -15.02 7.28 5.95
N ALA A 117 -13.73 7.47 6.20
CA ALA A 117 -13.26 8.35 7.26
C ALA A 117 -13.57 9.81 6.91
N THR A 118 -13.72 10.67 7.92
CA THR A 118 -13.99 12.11 7.75
C THR A 118 -12.76 12.92 7.35
N THR A 119 -11.59 12.28 7.27
CA THR A 119 -10.29 12.91 7.02
C THR A 119 -9.62 12.30 5.80
N ASP A 120 -8.92 13.14 5.05
CA ASP A 120 -8.08 12.70 3.95
C ASP A 120 -6.85 11.93 4.43
N ARG A 121 -6.29 11.10 3.54
CA ARG A 121 -5.10 10.31 3.82
C ARG A 121 -4.16 10.32 2.62
N VAL A 122 -2.93 10.79 2.83
CA VAL A 122 -1.89 10.85 1.78
C VAL A 122 -1.00 9.61 1.87
N VAL A 123 -0.99 8.82 0.82
CA VAL A 123 -0.25 7.55 0.75
C VAL A 123 1.04 7.77 -0.02
N ILE A 124 2.17 7.36 0.55
CA ILE A 124 3.51 7.67 0.04
C ILE A 124 4.33 6.37 0.01
N ASN A 125 5.00 6.08 -1.10
CA ASN A 125 6.00 5.01 -1.20
C ASN A 125 7.43 5.56 -1.18
N GLY A 126 8.43 4.69 -0.96
CA GLY A 126 9.84 5.03 -1.20
C GLY A 126 10.41 6.17 -0.34
N ALA A 127 9.77 6.55 0.77
CA ALA A 127 10.24 7.61 1.67
C ALA A 127 10.24 7.15 3.13
N THR A 128 11.29 7.50 3.84
CA THR A 128 11.35 7.29 5.29
C THR A 128 10.42 8.25 6.04
N ARG A 129 9.97 7.85 7.23
CA ARG A 129 9.19 8.72 8.11
C ARG A 129 9.89 10.06 8.41
N SER A 130 11.22 10.07 8.51
CA SER A 130 12.03 11.28 8.73
C SER A 130 12.00 12.21 7.52
N GLU A 131 12.07 11.69 6.30
CA GLU A 131 11.96 12.50 5.08
C GLU A 131 10.58 13.11 4.95
N ILE A 132 9.52 12.32 5.21
CA ILE A 132 8.13 12.80 5.19
C ILE A 132 7.94 13.90 6.24
N LYS A 133 8.40 13.70 7.48
CA LYS A 133 8.34 14.73 8.53
C LYS A 133 9.11 16.00 8.13
N SER A 134 10.28 15.85 7.53
CA SER A 134 11.09 16.98 7.05
C SER A 134 10.35 17.75 5.96
N ALA A 135 9.75 17.05 4.99
CA ALA A 135 8.95 17.67 3.93
C ALA A 135 7.77 18.46 4.51
N ILE A 136 6.97 17.84 5.39
CA ILE A 136 5.83 18.50 6.08
C ILE A 136 6.28 19.74 6.86
N LYS A 137 7.38 19.64 7.62
CA LYS A 137 7.91 20.77 8.40
C LYS A 137 8.33 21.93 7.49
N ARG A 138 9.02 21.62 6.39
CA ARG A 138 9.54 22.63 5.44
C ARG A 138 8.46 23.29 4.60
N THR A 139 7.27 22.68 4.50
CA THR A 139 6.11 23.25 3.81
C THR A 139 5.14 23.94 4.76
N GLY A 140 5.41 23.94 6.07
CA GLY A 140 4.56 24.60 7.07
C GLY A 140 3.32 23.80 7.48
N HIS A 141 3.13 22.58 6.96
CA HIS A 141 1.94 21.76 7.17
C HIS A 141 1.94 20.92 8.45
N GLY A 142 2.82 21.21 9.42
CA GLY A 142 2.93 20.43 10.65
C GLY A 142 1.64 20.38 11.48
N ARG A 143 0.79 21.42 11.40
CA ARG A 143 -0.49 21.47 12.10
C ARG A 143 -1.60 20.71 11.37
N ASP A 144 -1.46 20.50 10.08
CA ASP A 144 -2.46 19.85 9.22
C ASP A 144 -2.43 18.32 9.31
N ILE A 145 -1.38 17.78 9.94
CA ILE A 145 -1.17 16.33 10.05
C ILE A 145 -1.54 15.85 11.44
N TYR A 146 -2.37 14.81 11.49
CA TYR A 146 -2.72 14.08 12.71
C TYR A 146 -1.62 13.07 13.04
N GLU A 147 -1.30 12.18 12.09
CA GLU A 147 -0.35 11.09 12.28
C GLU A 147 0.34 10.69 10.96
N ILE A 148 1.50 10.03 11.07
CA ILE A 148 2.16 9.32 9.97
C ILE A 148 2.21 7.85 10.36
N GLU A 149 1.32 7.06 9.79
CA GLU A 149 1.22 5.62 9.97
C GLU A 149 2.19 4.90 9.03
N ARG A 150 2.79 3.81 9.52
CA ARG A 150 3.70 2.97 8.74
C ARG A 150 2.91 1.83 8.12
N LEU A 151 2.94 1.72 6.79
CA LEU A 151 2.36 0.61 6.04
C LEU A 151 3.41 -0.46 5.72
N GLY A 152 4.61 -0.02 5.33
CA GLY A 152 5.74 -0.86 4.97
C GLY A 152 7.06 -0.33 5.51
N LEU A 153 8.17 -0.69 4.87
CA LEU A 153 9.48 -0.17 5.31
C LEU A 153 9.64 1.30 4.93
N LEU A 154 9.23 1.64 3.70
CA LEU A 154 9.28 2.99 3.13
C LEU A 154 7.89 3.50 2.69
N GLU A 155 6.85 2.73 2.99
CA GLU A 155 5.47 3.02 2.64
C GLU A 155 4.73 3.53 3.87
N HIS A 156 4.05 4.67 3.72
CA HIS A 156 3.40 5.36 4.82
C HIS A 156 2.03 5.91 4.39
N ALA A 157 1.13 6.02 5.36
CA ALA A 157 -0.11 6.78 5.24
C ALA A 157 -0.04 7.98 6.19
N VAL A 158 -0.06 9.19 5.63
CA VAL A 158 -0.15 10.44 6.38
C VAL A 158 -1.61 10.77 6.58
N VAL A 159 -2.07 10.76 7.82
CA VAL A 159 -3.45 11.08 8.19
C VAL A 159 -3.57 12.59 8.36
N CYS A 160 -4.37 13.21 7.52
CA CYS A 160 -4.69 14.63 7.64
C CYS A 160 -5.61 14.87 8.83
N ARG A 161 -5.61 16.10 9.37
CA ARG A 161 -6.65 16.52 10.31
C ARG A 161 -7.96 16.79 9.57
N GLU A 162 -9.04 16.92 10.34
CA GLU A 162 -10.31 17.37 9.81
C GLU A 162 -10.16 18.70 9.06
N LYS A 163 -10.86 18.82 7.93
CA LYS A 163 -10.87 20.02 7.05
C LYS A 163 -9.52 20.35 6.39
N THR A 164 -8.48 19.55 6.59
CA THR A 164 -7.24 19.66 5.81
C THR A 164 -7.48 19.11 4.41
N ASP A 165 -7.09 19.87 3.39
CA ASP A 165 -7.12 19.47 1.98
C ASP A 165 -5.96 18.52 1.65
N GLY A 166 -6.26 17.22 1.54
CA GLY A 166 -5.29 16.18 1.22
C GLY A 166 -4.55 16.42 -0.11
N PRO A 167 -5.25 16.72 -1.22
CA PRO A 167 -4.63 17.13 -2.49
C PRO A 167 -3.63 18.29 -2.34
N GLY A 168 -3.96 19.31 -1.55
CA GLY A 168 -3.06 20.41 -1.22
C GLY A 168 -1.79 19.94 -0.50
N ILE A 169 -1.91 18.99 0.44
CA ILE A 169 -0.76 18.36 1.10
C ILE A 169 0.12 17.63 0.08
N VAL A 170 -0.47 16.83 -0.83
CA VAL A 170 0.27 16.14 -1.90
C VAL A 170 1.07 17.14 -2.74
N ALA A 171 0.43 18.22 -3.19
CA ALA A 171 1.06 19.25 -4.01
C ALA A 171 2.21 19.95 -3.27
N ALA A 172 2.07 20.17 -1.96
CA ALA A 172 3.08 20.85 -1.16
C ALA A 172 4.31 19.96 -0.88
N ILE A 173 4.12 18.70 -0.48
CA ILE A 173 5.22 17.81 -0.08
C ILE A 173 5.84 17.05 -1.25
N GLY A 174 5.07 16.77 -2.30
CA GLY A 174 5.49 15.96 -3.46
C GLY A 174 6.81 16.40 -4.09
N PRO A 175 7.01 17.70 -4.40
CA PRO A 175 8.29 18.18 -4.95
C PRO A 175 9.52 17.97 -4.04
N ARG A 176 9.31 17.58 -2.78
CA ARG A 176 10.39 17.34 -1.80
C ARG A 176 10.70 15.87 -1.59
N LEU A 177 9.92 14.95 -2.17
CA LEU A 177 10.05 13.51 -1.99
C LEU A 177 10.27 12.86 -3.36
N LYS A 178 11.22 11.92 -3.44
CA LYS A 178 11.41 11.08 -4.63
C LYS A 178 10.49 9.87 -4.56
N SER A 179 9.19 10.15 -4.54
CA SER A 179 8.14 9.19 -4.20
C SER A 179 6.97 9.31 -5.16
N GLU A 180 6.24 8.22 -5.34
CA GLU A 180 4.86 8.28 -5.81
C GLU A 180 3.94 8.56 -4.64
N ILE A 181 2.97 9.45 -4.87
CA ILE A 181 2.06 9.92 -3.84
C ILE A 181 0.63 9.81 -4.35
N GLY A 182 -0.20 9.10 -3.58
CA GLY A 182 -1.63 9.01 -3.76
C GLY A 182 -2.36 9.75 -2.65
N VAL A 183 -3.65 10.02 -2.86
CA VAL A 183 -4.53 10.58 -1.83
C VAL A 183 -5.86 9.87 -1.83
N VAL A 184 -6.34 9.53 -0.64
CA VAL A 184 -7.71 9.10 -0.40
C VAL A 184 -8.46 10.30 0.14
N ILE A 185 -9.51 10.69 -0.57
CA ILE A 185 -10.42 11.72 -0.08
C ILE A 185 -11.42 11.07 0.86
N GLY A 186 -11.44 11.51 2.11
CA GLY A 186 -12.39 11.06 3.11
C GLY A 186 -13.83 11.48 2.76
N ASP A 187 -14.82 10.78 3.30
CA ASP A 187 -16.21 11.21 3.23
C ASP A 187 -16.44 12.29 4.31
N SER A 188 -16.24 13.54 3.90
CA SER A 188 -16.62 14.74 4.64
C SER A 188 -18.14 14.94 4.53
N SER A 189 -18.89 14.01 5.13
CA SER A 189 -20.34 14.10 5.27
C SER A 189 -20.71 15.06 6.41
#